data_AF-A0A7Y0SEU3-F1
#
_entry.id   AF-A0A7Y0SEU3-F1
#
_cell.length_a   1.000
_cell.length_b   1.000
_cell.length_c   1.000
_cell.angle_alpha   90.00
_cell.angle_beta   90.00
_cell.angle_gamma   90.00
#
_symmetry.space_group_name_H-M   'P 1'
#
loop_
_entity.id
_entity.type
_entity.pdbx_description
1 polymer ?
#
loop_
_entity_poly.entity_id
_entity_poly.type
_entity_poly.pdbx_seq_one_letter_code
_entity_poly.pdbx_strand_id
1 'polypeptide(L)'
;GQLNYPYPDKQEEVTLIETLEALTELVNAGKVRYIGVSNETPWGVMSLLRLAEKHDLPRIVSIQNPYNLLNRSFEVGLSQISHYEGVQLL
;
A
#
# COMPACT_ATOMS: atom_id res chain seq x y z
N GLY A 1 12.89 15.60 -1.78
CA GLY A 1 12.39 14.33 -1.24
C GLY A 1 13.58 13.45 -0.93
N GLN A 2 13.50 12.63 0.13
CA GLN A 2 14.52 11.65 0.45
C GLN A 2 14.32 10.45 -0.50
N LEU A 3 15.29 10.19 -1.39
CA LEU A 3 15.16 9.15 -2.43
C LEU A 3 15.51 7.75 -1.91
N ASN A 4 16.40 7.68 -0.92
CA ASN A 4 16.87 6.43 -0.37
C ASN A 4 16.01 6.01 0.81
N TYR A 5 15.79 4.70 0.94
CA TYR A 5 15.19 4.12 2.13
C TYR A 5 16.04 4.49 3.35
N PRO A 6 15.46 5.12 4.39
CA PRO A 6 16.24 5.73 5.46
C PRO A 6 16.84 4.73 6.46
N TYR A 7 16.69 3.41 6.25
CA TYR A 7 17.10 2.33 7.18
C TYR A 7 16.84 2.72 8.64
N PRO A 8 15.58 2.66 9.09
CA PRO A 8 15.23 3.15 10.41
C PRO A 8 15.92 2.35 11.53
N ASP A 9 16.47 3.05 12.52
CA ASP A 9 17.09 2.45 13.71
C ASP A 9 16.06 1.79 14.65
N LYS A 10 14.79 2.13 14.49
CA LYS A 10 13.66 1.59 15.27
C LYS A 10 12.72 0.83 14.37
N GLN A 11 12.26 -0.32 14.86
CA GLN A 11 11.19 -1.07 14.23
C GLN A 11 9.86 -0.32 14.43
N GLU A 12 9.01 -0.34 13.41
CA GLU A 12 7.64 0.15 13.55
C GLU A 12 6.90 -0.67 14.60
N GLU A 13 6.19 0.01 15.51
CA GLU A 13 5.44 -0.64 16.59
C GLU A 13 4.19 -1.36 16.07
N VAL A 14 3.63 -0.92 14.94
CA VAL A 14 2.44 -1.50 14.30
C VAL A 14 2.84 -2.12 12.97
N THR A 15 2.50 -3.38 12.78
CA THR A 15 2.81 -4.12 11.56
C THR A 15 1.76 -3.89 10.45
N LEU A 16 2.15 -4.18 9.21
CA LEU A 16 1.23 -4.12 8.07
C LEU A 16 0.05 -5.09 8.21
N ILE A 17 0.25 -6.25 8.85
CA ILE A 17 -0.82 -7.22 9.07
C ILE A 17 -1.81 -6.72 10.12
N GLU A 18 -1.36 -6.19 11.26
CA GLU A 18 -2.23 -5.61 12.27
C GLU A 18 -3.06 -4.45 11.70
N THR A 19 -2.43 -3.61 10.86
CA THR A 19 -3.13 -2.54 10.14
C THR A 19 -4.21 -3.10 9.21
N LEU A 20 -3.88 -4.14 8.43
CA LEU A 20 -4.80 -4.75 7.49
C LEU A 20 -5.97 -5.46 8.19
N GLU A 21 -5.72 -6.14 9.32
CA GLU A 21 -6.76 -6.75 10.17
C GLU A 21 -7.70 -5.68 10.74
N ALA A 22 -7.17 -4.58 11.27
CA ALA A 22 -7.99 -3.47 11.77
C ALA A 22 -8.86 -2.85 10.66
N LEU A 23 -8.31 -2.66 9.45
CA LEU A 23 -9.07 -2.18 8.31
C LEU A 23 -10.14 -3.20 7.86
N THR A 24 -9.85 -4.49 7.98
CA THR A 24 -10.79 -5.58 7.69
C THR A 24 -12.00 -5.52 8.61
N GLU A 25 -11.81 -5.23 9.91
CA GLU A 25 -12.93 -5.04 10.83
C GLU A 25 -13.86 -3.89 10.39
N LEU A 26 -13.30 -2.80 9.88
CA LEU A 26 -14.08 -1.67 9.37
C LEU A 26 -14.86 -2.02 8.10
N VAL A 27 -14.27 -2.84 7.23
CA VAL A 27 -14.94 -3.36 6.03
C VAL A 27 -16.08 -4.31 6.42
N ASN A 28 -15.82 -5.27 7.31
CA ASN A 28 -16.82 -6.23 7.78
C ASN A 28 -17.98 -5.56 8.53
N ALA A 29 -17.69 -4.48 9.27
CA ALA A 29 -18.71 -3.66 9.91
C ALA A 29 -19.53 -2.79 8.93
N GLY A 30 -19.21 -2.81 7.63
CA GLY A 30 -19.88 -2.03 6.59
C GLY A 30 -19.57 -0.52 6.65
N LYS A 31 -18.57 -0.11 7.45
CA LYS A 31 -18.16 1.30 7.58
C LYS A 31 -17.30 1.76 6.41
N VAL A 32 -16.57 0.82 5.80
CA VAL A 32 -15.69 1.04 4.65
C VAL A 32 -16.04 0.04 3.56
N ARG A 33 -16.01 0.46 2.29
CA ARG A 33 -16.25 -0.45 1.15
C ARG A 33 -14.96 -1.00 0.56
N TYR A 34 -13.93 -0.17 0.47
CA TYR A 34 -12.65 -0.50 -0.14
C TYR A 34 -11.49 0.15 0.61
N ILE A 35 -10.34 -0.48 0.57
CA ILE A 35 -9.12 -0.02 1.22
C ILE A 35 -8.14 0.47 0.15
N GLY A 36 -7.48 1.60 0.42
CA GLY A 36 -6.38 2.12 -0.39
C GLY A 36 -5.24 2.58 0.50
N VAL A 37 -4.08 2.85 -0.10
CA VAL A 37 -2.89 3.34 0.59
C VAL A 37 -2.42 4.66 0.00
N SER A 38 -1.52 5.37 0.69
CA SER A 38 -0.95 6.63 0.24
C SER A 38 0.49 6.75 0.72
N ASN A 39 1.32 7.45 -0.05
CA ASN A 39 2.75 7.60 0.19
C ASN A 39 3.50 6.27 0.34
N GLU A 40 3.01 5.23 -0.33
CA GLU A 40 3.54 3.89 -0.16
C GLU A 40 4.56 3.52 -1.24
N THR A 41 5.39 2.54 -0.95
CA THR A 41 6.48 2.04 -1.78
C THR A 41 6.08 0.77 -2.53
N PRO A 42 6.82 0.37 -3.58
CA PRO A 42 6.64 -0.94 -4.21
C PRO A 42 6.65 -2.11 -3.21
N TRP A 43 7.54 -2.06 -2.21
CA TRP A 43 7.65 -3.11 -1.21
C TRP A 43 6.42 -3.18 -0.31
N GLY A 44 5.93 -2.03 0.20
CA GLY A 44 4.77 -2.02 1.07
C GLY A 44 3.48 -2.44 0.35
N VAL A 45 3.27 -1.98 -0.89
CA VAL A 45 2.13 -2.42 -1.71
C VAL A 45 2.15 -3.94 -1.89
N MET A 46 3.26 -4.52 -2.37
CA MET A 46 3.34 -5.97 -2.56
C MET A 46 3.23 -6.77 -1.26
N SER A 47 3.75 -6.21 -0.15
CA SER A 47 3.66 -6.84 1.17
C SER A 47 2.20 -6.89 1.65
N LEU A 48 1.45 -5.79 1.50
CA LEU A 48 0.02 -5.75 1.83
C LEU A 48 -0.79 -6.71 0.95
N LEU A 49 -0.54 -6.75 -0.37
CA LEU A 49 -1.22 -7.67 -1.26
C LEU A 49 -0.97 -9.14 -0.90
N ARG A 50 0.28 -9.48 -0.55
CA ARG A 50 0.66 -10.82 -0.14
C ARG A 50 0.07 -11.20 1.22
N LEU A 51 0.02 -10.27 2.17
CA LEU A 51 -0.63 -10.48 3.47
C LEU A 51 -2.14 -10.69 3.29
N ALA A 52 -2.78 -9.87 2.45
CA ALA A 52 -4.19 -10.00 2.12
C ALA A 52 -4.50 -11.40 1.55
N GLU A 53 -3.73 -11.85 0.56
CA GLU A 53 -3.89 -13.19 -0.03
C GLU A 53 -3.64 -14.32 0.98
N LYS A 54 -2.56 -14.22 1.75
CA LYS A 54 -2.17 -15.28 2.71
C LYS A 54 -3.17 -15.45 3.85
N HIS A 55 -3.81 -14.37 4.28
CA HIS A 55 -4.68 -14.34 5.45
C HIS A 55 -6.17 -14.21 5.10
N ASP A 56 -6.53 -14.30 3.81
CA ASP A 56 -7.89 -14.12 3.31
C ASP A 56 -8.53 -12.78 3.76
N LEU A 57 -7.74 -11.71 3.70
CA LEU A 57 -8.15 -10.35 4.05
C LEU A 57 -8.44 -9.53 2.78
N PRO A 58 -9.24 -8.44 2.88
CA PRO A 58 -9.50 -7.56 1.75
C PRO A 58 -8.22 -6.97 1.15
N ARG A 59 -8.10 -7.04 -0.18
CA ARG A 59 -6.99 -6.43 -0.92
C ARG A 59 -7.13 -4.90 -0.97
N ILE A 60 -6.00 -4.20 -0.95
CA ILE A 60 -5.94 -2.80 -1.33
C ILE A 60 -6.22 -2.64 -2.82
N VAL A 61 -6.98 -1.61 -3.20
CA VAL A 61 -7.42 -1.40 -4.61
C VAL A 61 -6.87 -0.13 -5.24
N SER A 62 -6.32 0.78 -4.45
CA SER A 62 -5.79 2.06 -4.94
C SER A 62 -4.58 2.53 -4.14
N ILE A 63 -3.73 3.32 -4.80
CA ILE A 63 -2.61 4.04 -4.18
C ILE A 63 -2.69 5.52 -4.52
N GLN A 64 -2.54 6.39 -3.52
CA GLN A 64 -2.53 7.85 -3.68
C GLN A 64 -1.13 8.39 -3.42
N ASN A 65 -0.27 8.33 -4.44
CA ASN A 65 1.10 8.86 -4.38
C ASN A 65 1.22 10.14 -5.21
N PRO A 66 2.15 11.05 -4.88
CA PRO A 66 2.39 12.23 -5.69
C PRO A 66 2.92 11.85 -7.07
N TYR A 67 2.25 12.35 -8.12
CA TYR A 67 2.68 12.18 -9.51
C TYR A 67 2.42 13.45 -10.31
N ASN A 68 3.48 14.03 -10.87
CA ASN A 68 3.43 15.22 -11.72
C ASN A 68 4.72 15.33 -12.55
N LEU A 69 4.84 16.36 -13.41
CA LEU A 69 6.02 16.55 -14.26
C LEU A 69 7.35 16.59 -13.48
N LEU A 70 7.33 17.07 -12.24
CA LEU A 70 8.52 17.18 -11.38
C LEU A 70 8.74 15.92 -10.52
N ASN A 71 7.72 15.08 -10.35
CA ASN A 71 7.79 13.87 -9.55
C ASN A 71 7.16 12.68 -10.28
N ARG A 72 8.03 11.86 -10.88
CA ARG A 72 7.69 10.65 -11.64
C ARG A 72 8.23 9.37 -10.97
N SER A 73 8.56 9.42 -9.68
CA SER A 73 9.14 8.27 -8.96
C SER A 73 8.23 7.03 -8.96
N PHE A 74 6.92 7.24 -9.08
CA PHE A 74 5.92 6.18 -9.27
C PHE A 74 6.27 5.23 -10.42
N GLU A 75 6.86 5.76 -11.50
CA GLU A 75 7.18 4.99 -12.70
C GLU A 75 8.30 3.97 -12.52
N VAL A 76 9.11 4.11 -11.47
CA VAL A 76 10.28 3.26 -11.23
C VAL A 76 9.88 1.84 -10.82
N GLY A 77 8.71 1.66 -10.21
CA GLY A 77 8.25 0.33 -9.81
C GLY A 77 6.76 0.21 -9.50
N LEU A 78 6.13 1.26 -8.98
CA LEU A 78 4.69 1.22 -8.68
C LEU A 78 3.86 1.12 -9.96
N SER A 79 4.27 1.76 -11.06
CA SER A 79 3.62 1.62 -12.37
C SER A 79 3.49 0.17 -12.85
N GLN A 80 4.56 -0.62 -12.68
CA GLN A 80 4.57 -2.05 -13.03
C GLN A 80 3.63 -2.84 -12.11
N ILE A 81 3.66 -2.56 -10.81
CA ILE A 81 2.76 -3.21 -9.84
C ILE A 81 1.30 -2.87 -10.17
N SER A 82 0.98 -1.60 -10.44
CA SER A 82 -0.36 -1.20 -10.86
C SER A 82 -0.85 -1.95 -12.10
N HIS A 83 0.03 -2.19 -13.06
CA HIS A 83 -0.28 -2.93 -14.28
C HIS A 83 -0.62 -4.41 -13.99
N TYR A 84 0.15 -5.08 -13.14
CA TYR A 84 -0.03 -6.52 -12.89
C TYR A 84 -1.01 -6.85 -11.76
N GLU A 85 -1.08 -6.02 -10.72
CA GLU A 85 -1.84 -6.31 -9.48
C GLU A 85 -3.17 -5.54 -9.37
N GLY A 86 -3.41 -4.59 -10.28
CA GLY A 86 -4.64 -3.81 -10.33
C GLY A 86 -4.76 -2.70 -9.27
N VAL A 87 -3.70 -2.39 -8.53
CA VAL A 87 -3.67 -1.28 -7.56
C VAL A 87 -3.35 0.04 -8.29
N GLN A 88 -4.37 0.79 -8.69
CA GLN A 88 -4.20 1.96 -9.56
C GLN A 88 -3.89 3.25 -8.79
N LEU A 89 -3.20 4.18 -9.45
CA LEU A 89 -2.88 5.51 -8.92
C LEU A 89 -4.12 6.42 -8.92
N LEU A 90 -4.33 7.15 -7.83
CA LEU A 90 -5.33 8.23 -7.70
C LEU A 90 -4.71 9.62 -7.86
#